data_AF-A0AA39V6C1-F1
#
_entry.id   AF-A0AA39V6C1-F1
#
_cell.length_a   1.000
_cell.length_b   1.000
_cell.length_c   1.000
_cell.angle_alpha   90.00
_cell.angle_beta   90.00
_cell.angle_gamma   90.00
#
_symmetry.space_group_name_H-M   'P 1'
#
loop_
_entity.id
_entity.type
_entity.pdbx_description
1 polymer ?
#
loop_
_entity_poly.entity_id
_entity_poly.type
_entity_poly.pdbx_seq_one_letter_code
_entity_poly.pdbx_strand_id
1 'polypeptide(L)'
;MAVEDGYDLPKMTPGGGGEEVLKPKAQWNAQEFEASKWNRKAMHAILCAMDKNQYKLIQNTRIAKEAWDILEIAHEGTEVVKDSKLQVLQTQFEMLKMKENECFNDFKIKLMDIVNQSHQLGDPYSNRRIKQKIMRSLPDRFESKVTALEENSGYKDMKPSEVIGRLLAYESRKGPISTPTKKQKGIALKASKDEKEAKKIDLDEDLALFVKRFNKVMKFRRKGFGSKGQDLKKKGPFKKFEPRQERTERKGV
;
A
#
# COMPACT_ATOMS: atom_id res chain seq x y z
N MET A 1 -15.52 17.93 8.83
CA MET A 1 -16.75 18.44 8.17
C MET A 1 -16.64 18.50 6.64
N ALA A 2 -16.10 19.54 5.96
CA ALA A 2 -16.20 19.60 4.49
C ALA A 2 -15.48 18.47 3.69
N VAL A 3 -14.42 17.87 4.27
CA VAL A 3 -13.70 16.73 3.66
C VAL A 3 -14.34 15.39 4.04
N GLU A 4 -15.00 15.31 5.20
CA GLU A 4 -15.63 14.07 5.70
C GLU A 4 -17.07 13.93 5.18
N ASP A 5 -17.89 14.98 5.33
CA ASP A 5 -19.30 14.99 4.94
C ASP A 5 -19.46 15.21 3.42
N GLY A 6 -18.49 15.90 2.81
CA GLY A 6 -18.54 16.30 1.42
C GLY A 6 -19.31 17.60 1.19
N TYR A 7 -18.99 18.24 0.07
CA TYR A 7 -19.73 19.40 -0.43
C TYR A 7 -20.30 19.05 -1.79
N ASP A 8 -21.61 18.94 -1.87
CA ASP A 8 -22.30 18.89 -3.15
C ASP A 8 -22.60 20.32 -3.62
N LEU A 9 -22.36 20.57 -4.91
CA LEU A 9 -22.80 21.83 -5.51
C LEU A 9 -24.33 21.92 -5.38
N PRO A 10 -24.89 23.05 -4.91
CA PRO A 10 -26.33 23.24 -4.85
C PRO A 10 -26.97 22.99 -6.22
N LYS A 11 -27.85 22.00 -6.30
CA LYS A 11 -28.60 21.66 -7.52
C LYS A 11 -30.04 22.13 -7.38
N MET A 12 -30.66 22.47 -8.50
CA MET A 12 -32.07 22.78 -8.58
C MET A 12 -32.69 21.94 -9.69
N THR A 13 -33.81 21.29 -9.40
CA THR A 13 -34.69 20.72 -10.42
C THR A 13 -35.64 21.82 -10.89
N PRO A 14 -35.50 22.35 -12.12
CA PRO A 14 -36.47 23.31 -12.65
C PRO A 14 -37.75 22.53 -12.97
N GLY A 15 -38.77 22.65 -12.12
CA GLY A 15 -40.12 22.12 -12.37
C GLY A 15 -40.22 20.60 -12.48
N GLY A 16 -40.45 19.92 -11.35
CA GLY A 16 -41.24 18.69 -11.27
C GLY A 16 -40.83 17.42 -12.05
N GLY A 17 -39.70 17.37 -12.75
CA GLY A 17 -39.27 16.13 -13.42
C GLY A 17 -38.13 16.21 -14.46
N GLY A 18 -37.32 17.28 -14.48
CA GLY A 18 -36.17 17.43 -15.40
C GLY A 18 -34.80 17.38 -14.71
N GLU A 19 -33.75 17.07 -15.49
CA GLU A 19 -32.34 16.92 -15.06
C GLU A 19 -31.88 17.95 -14.03
N GLU A 20 -31.10 17.50 -13.04
CA GLU A 20 -30.55 18.35 -11.99
C GLU A 20 -29.58 19.39 -12.56
N VAL A 21 -29.98 20.66 -12.59
CA VAL A 21 -29.13 21.77 -13.06
C VAL A 21 -28.47 22.44 -11.85
N LEU A 22 -27.21 22.88 -12.01
CA LEU A 22 -26.50 23.63 -10.97
C LEU A 22 -27.23 24.95 -10.66
N LYS A 23 -27.56 25.16 -9.38
CA LYS A 23 -28.27 26.35 -8.91
C LYS A 23 -27.37 27.59 -9.03
N PRO A 24 -27.83 28.68 -9.66
CA PRO A 24 -27.07 29.93 -9.71
C PRO A 24 -26.72 30.43 -8.31
N LYS A 25 -25.49 30.94 -8.12
CA LYS A 25 -25.00 31.46 -6.83
C LYS A 25 -25.92 32.51 -6.18
N ALA A 26 -26.70 33.23 -6.97
CA ALA A 26 -27.65 34.23 -6.48
C ALA A 26 -28.87 33.63 -5.75
N GLN A 27 -29.17 32.35 -5.95
CA GLN A 27 -30.30 31.65 -5.32
C GLN A 27 -29.86 30.78 -4.13
N TRP A 28 -28.60 30.89 -3.72
CA TRP A 28 -28.07 30.06 -2.66
C TRP A 28 -28.62 30.48 -1.29
N ASN A 29 -28.96 29.50 -0.46
CA ASN A 29 -29.33 29.75 0.93
C ASN A 29 -28.07 29.97 1.80
N ALA A 30 -28.26 30.45 3.03
CA ALA A 30 -27.14 30.75 3.94
C ALA A 30 -26.27 29.51 4.27
N GLN A 31 -26.86 28.32 4.30
CA GLN A 31 -26.15 27.05 4.56
C GLN A 31 -25.27 26.62 3.37
N GLU A 32 -25.77 26.74 2.14
CA GLU A 32 -25.06 26.46 0.89
C GLU A 32 -23.85 27.40 0.71
N PHE A 33 -24.00 28.67 1.11
CA PHE A 33 -22.90 29.63 1.15
C PHE A 33 -21.81 29.27 2.16
N GLU A 34 -22.20 28.91 3.39
CA GLU A 34 -21.24 28.55 4.44
C GLU A 34 -20.52 27.24 4.07
N ALA A 35 -21.23 26.23 3.54
CA ALA A 35 -20.63 25.00 3.04
C ALA A 35 -19.62 25.24 1.90
N SER A 36 -19.95 26.14 0.95
CA SER A 36 -19.02 26.53 -0.13
C SER A 36 -17.77 27.25 0.40
N LYS A 37 -17.92 28.07 1.42
CA LYS A 37 -16.80 28.76 2.09
C LYS A 37 -15.87 27.77 2.78
N TRP A 38 -16.41 26.77 3.48
CA TRP A 38 -15.61 25.69 4.08
C TRP A 38 -14.91 24.83 3.04
N ASN A 39 -15.60 24.45 1.96
CA ASN A 39 -15.00 23.74 0.82
C ASN A 39 -13.82 24.52 0.23
N ARG A 40 -13.96 25.85 0.04
CA ARG A 40 -12.88 26.70 -0.48
C ARG A 40 -11.68 26.77 0.46
N LYS A 41 -11.92 26.89 1.77
CA LYS A 41 -10.85 26.88 2.77
C LYS A 41 -10.11 25.54 2.78
N ALA A 42 -10.84 24.42 2.73
CA ALA A 42 -10.26 23.08 2.68
C ALA A 42 -9.45 22.87 1.39
N MET A 43 -9.99 23.23 0.23
CA MET A 43 -9.25 23.20 -1.05
C MET A 43 -7.96 24.02 -0.96
N HIS A 44 -8.02 25.23 -0.41
CA HIS A 44 -6.83 26.07 -0.27
C HIS A 44 -5.78 25.43 0.63
N ALA A 45 -6.20 24.86 1.77
CA ALA A 45 -5.29 24.17 2.69
C ALA A 45 -4.61 22.96 2.04
N ILE A 46 -5.38 22.15 1.31
CA ILE A 46 -4.87 21.02 0.52
C ILE A 46 -3.83 21.52 -0.48
N LEU A 47 -4.16 22.52 -1.30
CA LEU A 47 -3.26 23.07 -2.32
C LEU A 47 -1.96 23.66 -1.76
N CYS A 48 -2.00 24.28 -0.57
CA CYS A 48 -0.81 24.83 0.08
C CYS A 48 0.15 23.75 0.63
N ALA A 49 -0.36 22.56 0.95
CA ALA A 49 0.44 21.48 1.52
C ALA A 49 1.10 20.58 0.46
N MET A 50 0.74 20.76 -0.81
CA MET A 50 1.09 19.83 -1.88
C MET A 50 2.29 20.26 -2.71
N ASP A 51 3.02 19.27 -3.21
CA ASP A 51 4.08 19.51 -4.19
C ASP A 51 3.53 19.65 -5.63
N LYS A 52 4.41 20.01 -6.57
CA LYS A 52 4.03 20.21 -7.98
C LYS A 52 3.52 18.93 -8.66
N ASN A 53 3.84 17.75 -8.14
CA ASN A 53 3.44 16.48 -8.75
C ASN A 53 2.04 16.07 -8.27
N GLN A 54 1.78 16.19 -6.97
CA GLN A 54 0.47 15.97 -6.37
C GLN A 54 -0.54 16.99 -6.87
N TYR A 55 -0.14 18.26 -7.09
CA TYR A 55 -1.03 19.29 -7.65
C TYR A 55 -1.62 18.88 -9.01
N LYS A 56 -0.82 18.26 -9.89
CA LYS A 56 -1.28 17.80 -11.21
C LYS A 56 -2.38 16.74 -11.12
N LEU A 57 -2.45 15.98 -10.03
CA LEU A 57 -3.46 14.95 -9.82
C LEU A 57 -4.84 15.57 -9.56
N ILE A 58 -4.91 16.70 -8.85
CA ILE A 58 -6.16 17.31 -8.40
C ILE A 58 -6.48 18.66 -9.06
N GLN A 59 -5.66 19.12 -10.01
CA GLN A 59 -5.78 20.46 -10.61
C GLN A 59 -7.16 20.77 -11.24
N ASN A 60 -7.89 19.72 -11.66
CA ASN A 60 -9.22 19.85 -12.28
C ASN A 60 -10.37 19.73 -11.26
N THR A 61 -10.05 19.47 -9.99
CA THR A 61 -11.02 19.19 -8.94
C THR A 61 -11.43 20.47 -8.21
N ARG A 62 -12.74 20.68 -8.05
CA ARG A 62 -13.31 21.88 -7.40
C ARG A 62 -13.87 21.61 -6.00
N ILE A 63 -13.96 20.33 -5.64
CA ILE A 63 -14.50 19.84 -4.37
C ILE A 63 -13.34 19.30 -3.53
N ALA A 64 -13.23 19.77 -2.30
CA ALA A 64 -12.17 19.39 -1.36
C ALA A 64 -12.17 17.89 -1.07
N LYS A 65 -13.37 17.28 -0.95
CA LYS A 65 -13.54 15.84 -0.76
C LYS A 65 -13.01 15.04 -1.95
N GLU A 66 -13.45 15.35 -3.17
CA GLU A 66 -12.92 14.67 -4.37
C GLU A 66 -11.39 14.83 -4.50
N ALA A 67 -10.85 16.01 -4.17
CA ALA A 67 -9.41 16.24 -4.22
C ALA A 67 -8.67 15.40 -3.17
N TRP A 68 -9.25 15.29 -1.97
CA TRP A 68 -8.74 14.44 -0.90
C TRP A 68 -8.79 12.95 -1.28
N ASP A 69 -9.92 12.47 -1.81
CA ASP A 69 -10.10 11.07 -2.22
C ASP A 69 -9.09 10.67 -3.33
N ILE A 70 -8.85 11.56 -4.30
CA ILE A 70 -7.82 11.34 -5.34
C ILE A 70 -6.43 11.22 -4.71
N LEU A 71 -6.12 12.06 -3.72
CA LEU A 71 -4.83 12.01 -3.03
C LEU A 71 -4.68 10.78 -2.16
N GLU A 72 -5.73 10.39 -1.45
CA GLU A 72 -5.77 9.16 -0.67
C GLU A 72 -5.51 7.95 -1.57
N ILE A 73 -6.20 7.86 -2.71
CA ILE A 73 -5.97 6.80 -3.70
C ILE A 73 -4.56 6.86 -4.29
N ALA A 74 -4.02 8.06 -4.54
CA ALA A 74 -2.68 8.21 -5.10
C ALA A 74 -1.56 7.81 -4.12
N HIS A 75 -1.74 8.06 -2.82
CA HIS A 75 -0.74 7.77 -1.80
C HIS A 75 -0.88 6.39 -1.17
N GLU A 76 -2.10 5.98 -0.84
CA GLU A 76 -2.35 4.70 -0.18
C GLU A 76 -2.63 3.57 -1.19
N GLY A 77 -3.01 3.94 -2.42
CA GLY A 77 -3.54 3.03 -3.43
C GLY A 77 -5.05 2.86 -3.29
N THR A 78 -5.67 2.22 -4.28
CA THR A 78 -7.07 1.78 -4.16
C THR A 78 -7.20 0.66 -3.13
N GLU A 79 -8.41 0.42 -2.60
CA GLU A 79 -8.68 -0.72 -1.72
C GLU A 79 -8.21 -2.05 -2.34
N VAL A 80 -8.41 -2.24 -3.65
CA VAL A 80 -7.91 -3.41 -4.39
C VAL A 80 -6.39 -3.55 -4.31
N VAL A 81 -5.64 -2.45 -4.33
CA VAL A 81 -4.18 -2.46 -4.16
C VAL A 81 -3.81 -2.77 -2.71
N LYS A 82 -4.53 -2.22 -1.72
CA LYS A 82 -4.33 -2.54 -0.29
C LYS A 82 -4.55 -4.04 -0.05
N ASP A 83 -5.65 -4.61 -0.53
CA ASP A 83 -5.96 -6.04 -0.44
C ASP A 83 -4.89 -6.90 -1.12
N SER A 84 -4.45 -6.50 -2.32
CA SER A 84 -3.38 -7.23 -3.00
C SER A 84 -2.06 -7.20 -2.23
N LYS A 85 -1.70 -6.07 -1.60
CA LYS A 85 -0.51 -5.95 -0.74
C LYS A 85 -0.65 -6.83 0.50
N LEU A 86 -1.82 -6.84 1.15
CA LEU A 86 -2.12 -7.70 2.30
C LEU A 86 -1.99 -9.19 1.94
N GLN A 87 -2.49 -9.62 0.79
CA GLN A 87 -2.34 -11.01 0.33
C GLN A 87 -0.87 -11.40 0.13
N VAL A 88 -0.06 -10.49 -0.40
CA VAL A 88 1.39 -10.72 -0.55
C VAL A 88 2.05 -10.84 0.82
N LEU A 89 1.74 -9.92 1.75
CA LEU A 89 2.27 -9.96 3.12
C LEU A 89 1.84 -11.22 3.86
N GLN A 90 0.60 -11.68 3.69
CA GLN A 90 0.14 -12.93 4.25
C GLN A 90 0.93 -14.12 3.70
N THR A 91 1.16 -14.16 2.39
CA THR A 91 1.95 -15.21 1.76
C THR A 91 3.39 -15.19 2.29
N GLN A 92 4.01 -14.02 2.39
CA GLN A 92 5.34 -13.86 2.97
C GLN A 92 5.37 -14.29 4.43
N PHE A 93 4.36 -13.92 5.21
CA PHE A 93 4.21 -14.32 6.61
C PHE A 93 4.11 -15.84 6.71
N GLU A 94 3.33 -16.52 5.87
CA GLU A 94 3.19 -17.97 5.89
C GLU A 94 4.49 -18.68 5.48
N MET A 95 5.17 -18.18 4.44
CA MET A 95 6.42 -18.73 3.94
C MET A 95 7.65 -18.42 4.82
N LEU A 96 7.58 -17.39 5.66
CA LEU A 96 8.72 -16.96 6.48
C LEU A 96 9.16 -18.10 7.40
N LYS A 97 10.40 -18.56 7.23
CA LYS A 97 11.05 -19.52 8.13
C LYS A 97 12.47 -19.04 8.40
N MET A 98 12.94 -19.28 9.62
CA MET A 98 14.31 -18.97 9.99
C MET A 98 15.23 -20.02 9.37
N LYS A 99 16.28 -19.56 8.67
CA LYS A 99 17.24 -20.47 8.03
C LYS A 99 18.20 -21.08 9.05
N GLU A 100 18.83 -22.19 8.69
CA GLU A 100 19.80 -22.85 9.56
C GLU A 100 21.01 -21.97 9.92
N ASN A 101 21.46 -21.12 8.99
CA ASN A 101 22.62 -20.25 9.20
C ASN A 101 22.25 -18.81 9.60
N GLU A 102 20.98 -18.54 9.86
CA GLU A 102 20.47 -17.21 10.20
C GLU A 102 20.40 -17.02 11.72
N CYS A 103 20.72 -15.82 12.22
CA CYS A 103 20.53 -15.51 13.64
C CYS A 103 19.08 -15.14 13.96
N PHE A 104 18.64 -15.34 15.19
CA PHE A 104 17.26 -15.09 15.58
C PHE A 104 16.90 -13.60 15.44
N ASN A 105 17.87 -12.71 15.63
CA ASN A 105 17.65 -11.27 15.46
C ASN A 105 17.33 -10.91 13.99
N ASP A 106 18.01 -11.50 13.01
CA ASP A 106 17.73 -11.25 11.59
C ASP A 106 16.33 -11.77 11.21
N PHE A 107 15.97 -12.96 11.71
CA PHE A 107 14.62 -13.50 11.55
C PHE A 107 13.56 -12.60 12.18
N LYS A 108 13.80 -12.12 13.41
CA LYS A 108 12.93 -11.20 14.15
C LYS A 108 12.69 -9.92 13.36
N ILE A 109 13.74 -9.32 12.77
CA ILE A 109 13.61 -8.09 11.98
C ILE A 109 12.66 -8.32 10.81
N LYS A 110 12.86 -9.38 10.02
CA LYS A 110 11.96 -9.73 8.90
C LYS A 110 10.53 -9.99 9.34
N LEU A 111 10.34 -10.69 10.46
CA LEU A 111 9.01 -10.95 11.01
C LEU A 111 8.31 -9.64 11.39
N MET A 112 9.02 -8.75 12.09
CA MET A 112 8.45 -7.47 12.54
C MET A 112 8.16 -6.53 11.38
N ASP A 113 8.99 -6.54 10.34
CA ASP A 113 8.74 -5.79 9.12
C ASP A 113 7.40 -6.17 8.48
N ILE A 114 7.13 -7.46 8.29
CA ILE A 114 5.85 -7.95 7.76
C ILE A 114 4.67 -7.57 8.68
N VAL A 115 4.83 -7.75 10.00
CA VAL A 115 3.77 -7.42 10.97
C VAL A 115 3.44 -5.92 10.96
N ASN A 116 4.47 -5.07 10.89
CA ASN A 116 4.32 -3.63 10.88
C ASN A 116 3.70 -3.14 9.57
N GLN A 117 4.09 -3.70 8.42
CA GLN A 117 3.48 -3.37 7.13
C GLN A 117 2.00 -3.76 7.09
N SER A 118 1.63 -4.93 7.63
CA SER A 118 0.23 -5.35 7.73
C SER A 118 -0.59 -4.44 8.65
N HIS A 119 0.00 -4.02 9.78
CA HIS A 119 -0.62 -3.04 10.67
C HIS A 119 -0.88 -1.70 9.99
N GLN A 120 0.07 -1.21 9.19
CA GLN A 120 -0.08 0.04 8.41
C GLN A 120 -1.17 -0.05 7.34
N LEU A 121 -1.43 -1.25 6.80
CA LEU A 121 -2.50 -1.48 5.83
C LEU A 121 -3.88 -1.74 6.47
N GLY A 122 -3.97 -1.67 7.81
CA GLY A 122 -5.24 -1.81 8.54
C GLY A 122 -5.60 -3.23 8.98
N ASP A 123 -4.75 -4.24 8.73
CA ASP A 123 -4.96 -5.62 9.19
C ASP A 123 -3.86 -6.07 10.17
N PRO A 124 -3.97 -5.72 11.46
CA PRO A 124 -2.96 -6.06 12.45
C PRO A 124 -2.99 -7.55 12.83
N TYR A 125 -1.83 -8.20 12.80
CA TYR A 125 -1.69 -9.57 13.29
C TYR A 125 -1.95 -9.67 14.80
N SER A 126 -2.79 -10.63 15.19
CA SER A 126 -3.00 -10.94 16.61
C SER A 126 -1.72 -11.45 17.28
N ASN A 127 -1.53 -11.10 18.57
CA ASN A 127 -0.42 -11.58 19.39
C ASN A 127 -0.28 -13.12 19.36
N ARG A 128 -1.41 -13.83 19.37
CA ARG A 128 -1.44 -15.30 19.26
C ARG A 128 -0.83 -15.77 17.94
N ARG A 129 -1.22 -15.17 16.81
CA ARG A 129 -0.75 -15.54 15.47
C ARG A 129 0.76 -15.29 15.33
N ILE A 130 1.26 -14.17 15.87
CA ILE A 130 2.71 -13.86 15.89
C ILE A 130 3.47 -14.90 16.74
N LYS A 131 3.01 -15.20 17.96
CA LYS A 131 3.65 -16.22 18.81
C LYS A 131 3.72 -17.58 18.14
N GLN A 132 2.59 -18.07 17.62
CA GLN A 132 2.53 -19.36 16.92
C GLN A 132 3.44 -19.37 15.69
N LYS A 133 3.51 -18.25 14.97
CA LYS A 133 4.40 -18.12 13.83
C LYS A 133 5.86 -18.26 14.24
N ILE A 134 6.28 -17.59 15.31
CA ILE A 134 7.65 -17.70 15.83
C ILE A 134 7.97 -19.16 16.14
N MET A 135 7.14 -19.83 16.96
CA MET A 135 7.41 -21.21 17.38
C MET A 135 7.51 -22.19 16.20
N ARG A 136 6.62 -22.07 15.21
CA ARG A 136 6.59 -22.95 14.02
C ARG A 136 7.67 -22.68 12.98
N SER A 137 8.36 -21.55 13.08
CA SER A 137 9.31 -21.08 12.06
C SER A 137 10.76 -21.21 12.50
N LEU A 138 10.98 -21.63 13.75
CA LEU A 138 12.30 -21.86 14.31
C LEU A 138 12.85 -23.23 13.86
N PRO A 139 14.16 -23.32 13.59
CA PRO A 139 14.83 -24.59 13.27
C PRO A 139 15.10 -25.42 14.53
N ASP A 140 15.39 -26.71 14.34
CA ASP A 140 15.57 -27.74 15.40
C ASP A 140 16.57 -27.35 16.50
N ARG A 141 17.54 -26.47 16.22
CA ARG A 141 18.46 -25.94 17.26
C ARG A 141 17.75 -25.20 18.41
N PHE A 142 16.53 -24.73 18.18
CA PHE A 142 15.67 -24.11 19.18
C PHE A 142 14.64 -25.07 19.79
N GLU A 143 14.55 -26.32 19.31
CA GLU A 143 13.51 -27.28 19.71
C GLU A 143 13.45 -27.44 21.24
N SER A 144 14.59 -27.65 21.90
CA SER A 144 14.63 -27.77 23.37
C SER A 144 14.09 -26.53 24.10
N LYS A 145 14.28 -25.33 23.54
CA LYS A 145 13.73 -24.10 24.11
C LYS A 145 12.26 -23.92 23.76
N VAL A 146 11.84 -24.35 22.57
CA VAL A 146 10.45 -24.32 22.10
C VAL A 146 9.60 -25.22 22.99
N THR A 147 9.99 -26.48 23.20
CA THR A 147 9.30 -27.43 24.08
C THR A 147 9.16 -26.88 25.50
N ALA A 148 10.25 -26.37 26.09
CA ALA A 148 10.22 -25.79 27.43
C ALA A 148 9.34 -24.53 27.54
N LEU A 149 9.14 -23.81 26.43
CA LEU A 149 8.21 -22.67 26.40
C LEU A 149 6.77 -23.14 26.24
N GLU A 150 6.48 -24.17 25.44
CA GLU A 150 5.14 -24.70 25.22
C GLU A 150 4.58 -25.42 26.46
N GLU A 151 5.43 -26.14 27.18
CA GLU A 151 5.08 -26.81 28.45
C GLU A 151 4.85 -25.82 29.60
N ASN A 152 5.33 -24.58 29.47
CA ASN A 152 5.15 -23.57 30.49
C ASN A 152 3.68 -23.13 30.55
N SER A 153 3.05 -23.29 31.72
CA SER A 153 1.66 -22.90 31.97
C SER A 153 1.35 -21.43 31.64
N GLY A 154 2.35 -20.55 31.70
CA GLY A 154 2.23 -19.12 31.35
C GLY A 154 2.37 -18.80 29.86
N TYR A 155 2.58 -19.78 28.97
CA TYR A 155 2.78 -19.53 27.53
C TYR A 155 1.56 -18.89 26.84
N LYS A 156 0.35 -19.30 27.24
CA LYS A 156 -0.90 -18.80 26.65
C LYS A 156 -1.03 -17.29 26.83
N ASP A 157 -0.69 -16.77 28.01
CA ASP A 157 -0.85 -15.35 28.38
C ASP A 157 0.38 -14.49 28.05
N MET A 158 1.50 -15.13 27.71
CA MET A 158 2.74 -14.45 27.37
C MET A 158 2.58 -13.50 26.17
N LYS A 159 3.21 -12.33 26.22
CA LYS A 159 3.24 -11.42 25.06
C LYS A 159 4.29 -11.88 24.04
N PRO A 160 4.13 -11.57 22.73
CA PRO A 160 5.14 -11.90 21.72
C PRO A 160 6.53 -11.34 22.05
N SER A 161 6.59 -10.14 22.63
CA SER A 161 7.85 -9.50 23.06
C SER A 161 8.61 -10.32 24.09
N GLU A 162 7.92 -10.97 25.02
CA GLU A 162 8.54 -11.80 26.05
C GLU A 162 9.06 -13.12 25.46
N VAL A 163 8.30 -13.75 24.55
CA VAL A 163 8.78 -14.92 23.79
C VAL A 163 10.06 -14.58 23.02
N ILE A 164 10.06 -13.45 22.31
CA ILE A 164 11.23 -12.95 21.57
C ILE A 164 12.41 -12.69 22.51
N GLY A 165 12.17 -12.06 23.66
CA GLY A 165 13.22 -11.80 24.65
C GLY A 165 13.86 -13.09 25.18
N ARG A 166 13.04 -14.12 25.48
CA ARG A 166 13.51 -15.43 25.94
C ARG A 166 14.31 -16.17 24.87
N LEU A 167 13.93 -16.05 23.60
CA LEU A 167 14.62 -16.64 22.45
C LEU A 167 15.95 -15.93 22.16
N LEU A 168 15.97 -14.59 22.20
CA LEU A 168 17.21 -13.81 22.09
C LEU A 168 18.19 -14.18 23.20
N ALA A 169 17.73 -14.24 24.45
CA ALA A 169 18.58 -14.63 25.58
C ALA A 169 19.10 -16.08 25.47
N TYR A 170 18.34 -16.98 24.84
CA TYR A 170 18.79 -18.33 24.56
C TYR A 170 19.89 -18.38 23.49
N GLU A 171 19.75 -17.60 22.42
CA GLU A 171 20.80 -17.48 21.40
C GLU A 171 22.09 -16.85 21.96
N SER A 172 21.96 -15.78 22.77
CA SER A 172 23.11 -15.17 23.45
C SER A 172 23.89 -16.16 24.34
N ARG A 173 23.21 -17.11 24.99
CA ARG A 173 23.86 -18.13 25.83
C ARG A 173 24.51 -19.25 25.03
N LYS A 174 23.96 -19.62 23.87
CA LYS A 174 24.55 -20.66 23.00
C LYS A 174 25.76 -20.17 22.21
N GLY A 175 26.01 -18.86 22.17
CA GLY A 175 27.08 -18.25 21.39
C GLY A 175 26.74 -18.19 19.89
N PRO A 176 27.53 -17.43 19.09
CA PRO A 176 27.35 -17.41 17.64
C PRO A 176 27.49 -18.82 17.07
N ILE A 177 26.75 -19.11 16.00
CA ILE A 177 26.71 -20.41 15.30
C ILE A 177 28.14 -20.97 15.18
N SER A 178 28.47 -21.94 16.03
CA SER A 178 29.70 -22.72 15.90
C SER A 178 29.55 -23.58 14.66
N THR A 179 30.02 -23.03 13.53
CA THR A 179 30.44 -23.85 12.39
C THR A 179 31.45 -24.90 12.88
N PRO A 180 31.42 -26.14 12.36
CA PRO A 180 32.44 -27.12 12.70
C PRO A 180 33.81 -26.63 12.20
N THR A 181 34.63 -26.20 13.16
CA THR A 181 36.10 -26.20 13.19
C THR A 181 36.86 -25.94 11.88
N LYS A 182 37.30 -24.68 11.71
CA LYS A 182 38.73 -24.46 11.42
C LYS A 182 39.38 -23.95 12.70
N LYS A 183 40.23 -24.79 13.31
CA LYS A 183 41.16 -24.37 14.36
C LYS A 183 41.94 -23.16 13.82
N GLN A 184 41.65 -21.96 14.32
CA GLN A 184 42.60 -20.86 14.24
C GLN A 184 43.12 -20.59 15.65
N LYS A 185 44.43 -20.80 15.76
CA LYS A 185 45.27 -20.41 16.89
C LYS A 185 45.14 -18.90 17.13
N GLY A 186 45.33 -18.53 18.39
CA GLY A 186 45.12 -17.22 19.00
C GLY A 186 45.15 -15.98 18.10
N ILE A 187 44.22 -15.05 18.37
CA ILE A 187 44.22 -13.72 17.78
C ILE A 187 44.15 -12.70 18.92
N ALA A 188 45.21 -11.91 19.01
CA ALA A 188 45.35 -10.75 19.87
C ALA A 188 44.33 -9.66 19.50
N LEU A 189 43.87 -8.93 20.51
CA LEU A 189 42.88 -7.86 20.41
C LEU A 189 43.42 -6.69 19.56
N LYS A 190 42.81 -6.41 18.41
CA LYS A 190 42.99 -5.16 17.67
C LYS A 190 41.63 -4.49 17.55
N ALA A 191 41.53 -3.30 18.15
CA ALA A 191 40.38 -2.42 18.03
C ALA A 191 40.43 -1.68 16.69
N SER A 192 39.36 -1.76 15.92
CA SER A 192 39.03 -0.77 14.89
C SER A 192 37.53 -0.52 14.89
N LYS A 193 37.23 0.78 14.94
CA LYS A 193 35.91 1.40 14.94
C LYS A 193 35.38 1.40 13.51
N ASP A 194 34.20 0.81 13.29
CA ASP A 194 33.44 1.02 12.06
C ASP A 194 31.96 1.20 12.40
N GLU A 195 31.46 2.39 12.07
CA GLU A 195 30.06 2.77 12.05
C GLU A 195 29.35 2.02 10.91
N LYS A 196 28.26 1.31 11.21
CA LYS A 196 27.41 0.70 10.19
C LYS A 196 26.13 1.52 10.04
N GLU A 197 26.05 2.26 8.94
CA GLU A 197 24.81 2.83 8.43
C GLU A 197 23.80 1.73 8.10
N ALA A 198 22.58 1.93 8.55
CA ALA A 198 21.43 1.11 8.19
C ALA A 198 21.06 1.37 6.73
N LYS A 199 21.18 0.34 5.88
CA LYS A 199 20.62 0.38 4.52
C LYS A 199 19.10 0.44 4.61
N LYS A 200 18.53 1.58 4.19
CA LYS A 200 17.10 1.65 3.84
C LYS A 200 16.83 0.65 2.72
N ILE A 201 15.84 -0.20 2.92
CA ILE A 201 15.32 -1.11 1.91
C ILE A 201 14.39 -0.26 1.03
N ASP A 202 14.77 0.00 -0.22
CA ASP A 202 13.97 0.77 -1.19
C ASP A 202 12.74 -0.04 -1.62
N LEU A 203 11.63 0.17 -0.91
CA LEU A 203 10.30 -0.41 -1.19
C LEU A 203 9.80 -0.09 -2.61
N ASP A 204 10.27 0.99 -3.23
CA ASP A 204 9.85 1.42 -4.57
C ASP A 204 10.37 0.50 -5.68
N GLU A 205 11.55 -0.10 -5.51
CA GLU A 205 12.10 -1.03 -6.49
C GLU A 205 11.37 -2.38 -6.46
N ASP A 206 11.00 -2.85 -5.27
CA ASP A 206 10.18 -4.05 -5.10
C ASP A 206 8.74 -3.85 -5.61
N LEU A 207 8.16 -2.66 -5.44
CA LEU A 207 6.86 -2.30 -6.02
C LEU A 207 6.92 -2.25 -7.55
N ALA A 208 7.99 -1.70 -8.12
CA ALA A 208 8.21 -1.68 -9.57
C ALA A 208 8.40 -3.09 -10.14
N LEU A 209 9.12 -3.97 -9.44
CA LEU A 209 9.27 -5.38 -9.79
C LEU A 209 7.93 -6.14 -9.71
N PHE A 210 7.09 -5.82 -8.73
CA PHE A 210 5.73 -6.35 -8.59
C PHE A 210 4.83 -5.94 -9.76
N VAL A 211 4.77 -4.64 -10.09
CA VAL A 211 3.97 -4.13 -11.23
C VAL A 211 4.44 -4.74 -12.56
N LYS A 212 5.75 -4.95 -12.74
CA LYS A 212 6.31 -5.64 -13.91
C LYS A 212 5.89 -7.12 -13.97
N ARG A 213 5.95 -7.85 -12.86
CA ARG A 213 5.49 -9.26 -12.78
C ARG A 213 3.99 -9.37 -13.04
N PHE A 214 3.19 -8.48 -12.46
CA PHE A 214 1.74 -8.43 -12.64
C PHE A 214 1.35 -8.13 -14.11
N ASN A 215 2.00 -7.14 -14.73
CA ASN A 215 1.80 -6.84 -16.15
C ASN A 215 2.21 -8.00 -17.07
N LYS A 216 3.20 -8.81 -16.68
CA LYS A 216 3.60 -10.03 -17.41
C LYS A 216 2.53 -11.13 -17.33
N VAL A 217 1.91 -11.33 -16.16
CA VAL A 217 0.80 -12.29 -15.96
C VAL A 217 -0.45 -11.87 -16.74
N MET A 218 -0.78 -10.57 -16.75
CA MET A 218 -1.90 -10.03 -17.54
C MET A 218 -1.68 -10.17 -19.05
N LYS A 219 -0.43 -10.02 -19.53
CA LYS A 219 -0.06 -10.30 -20.93
C LYS A 219 -0.10 -11.79 -21.27
N PHE A 220 0.16 -12.67 -20.30
CA PHE A 220 0.05 -14.12 -20.47
C PHE A 220 -1.41 -14.60 -20.58
N ARG A 221 -2.34 -14.04 -19.79
CA ARG A 221 -3.78 -14.35 -19.90
C ARG A 221 -4.39 -13.91 -21.24
N ARG A 222 -3.87 -12.85 -21.87
CA ARG A 222 -4.28 -12.43 -23.23
C ARG A 222 -3.78 -13.35 -24.35
N LYS A 223 -2.81 -14.25 -24.09
CA LYS A 223 -2.15 -15.07 -25.11
C LYS A 223 -2.50 -16.58 -25.05
N GLY A 224 -3.37 -16.98 -24.12
CA GLY A 224 -3.62 -18.40 -23.79
C GLY A 224 -5.00 -18.98 -24.14
N PHE A 225 -5.90 -18.23 -24.77
CA PHE A 225 -7.17 -18.78 -25.30
C PHE A 225 -7.33 -18.35 -26.75
N GLY A 226 -6.83 -19.17 -27.67
CA GLY A 226 -7.18 -19.09 -29.08
C GLY A 226 -8.33 -20.05 -29.38
N SER A 227 -9.41 -19.55 -29.99
CA SER A 227 -10.17 -20.34 -30.94
C SER A 227 -10.69 -19.46 -32.08
N LYS A 228 -10.11 -19.73 -33.25
CA LYS A 228 -10.65 -19.76 -34.61
C LYS A 228 -11.35 -18.51 -35.18
N GLY A 229 -10.83 -18.09 -36.33
CA GLY A 229 -11.33 -16.97 -37.11
C GLY A 229 -12.63 -17.27 -37.86
N GLN A 230 -13.26 -16.17 -38.26
CA GLN A 230 -14.03 -16.09 -39.49
C GLN A 230 -13.56 -14.85 -40.25
N ASP A 231 -13.12 -15.13 -41.48
CA ASP A 231 -12.82 -14.20 -42.55
C ASP A 231 -14.13 -13.51 -42.97
N LEU A 232 -14.16 -12.18 -43.02
CA LEU A 232 -15.15 -11.39 -43.76
C LEU A 232 -14.49 -10.09 -44.22
N LYS A 233 -13.88 -10.14 -45.41
CA LYS A 233 -13.55 -8.96 -46.21
C LYS A 233 -14.76 -8.51 -47.03
N LYS A 234 -14.83 -7.17 -47.23
CA LYS A 234 -15.63 -6.34 -48.18
C LYS A 234 -16.94 -5.80 -47.58
N LYS A 235 -17.31 -4.50 -47.62
CA LYS A 235 -16.91 -3.31 -48.42
C LYS A 235 -17.57 -2.06 -47.79
N GLY A 236 -16.99 -0.85 -47.94
CA GLY A 236 -17.73 0.44 -47.89
C GLY A 236 -17.09 1.54 -47.01
N PRO A 237 -17.03 2.83 -47.44
CA PRO A 237 -15.93 3.72 -47.09
C PRO A 237 -16.16 4.60 -45.85
N PHE A 238 -15.05 4.92 -45.20
CA PHE A 238 -14.90 5.94 -44.17
C PHE A 238 -15.34 7.32 -44.69
N LYS A 239 -16.33 7.95 -44.03
CA LYS A 239 -16.58 9.39 -44.12
C LYS A 239 -15.60 10.10 -43.17
N LYS A 240 -14.67 10.86 -43.75
CA LYS A 240 -13.87 11.88 -43.05
C LYS A 240 -14.82 12.95 -42.51
N PHE A 241 -14.66 13.29 -41.23
CA PHE A 241 -15.32 14.43 -40.61
C PHE A 241 -14.37 15.63 -40.76
N GLU A 242 -14.73 16.58 -41.61
CA GLU A 242 -14.04 17.88 -41.70
C GLU A 242 -14.72 18.91 -40.79
N PRO A 243 -13.96 19.85 -40.20
CA PRO A 243 -14.46 20.79 -39.20
C PRO A 243 -15.32 21.90 -39.82
N ARG A 244 -16.47 22.15 -39.19
CA ARG A 244 -17.40 23.23 -39.53
C ARG A 244 -16.76 24.60 -39.25
N GLN A 245 -16.49 25.36 -40.31
CA GLN A 245 -16.18 26.79 -40.22
C GLN A 245 -17.45 27.58 -39.86
N GLU A 246 -17.37 28.41 -38.82
CA GLU A 246 -18.38 29.42 -38.47
C GLU A 246 -18.43 30.50 -39.55
N ARG A 247 -19.62 30.68 -40.14
CA ARG A 247 -19.92 31.79 -41.03
C ARG A 247 -20.38 32.97 -40.19
N THR A 248 -19.54 33.99 -40.11
CA THR A 248 -19.90 35.33 -39.67
C THR A 248 -20.83 35.95 -40.73
N GLU A 249 -22.10 36.13 -40.40
CA GLU A 249 -22.98 37.03 -41.16
C GLU A 249 -23.09 38.36 -40.42
N ARG A 250 -22.25 39.32 -40.85
CA ARG A 250 -22.57 40.74 -40.81
C ARG A 250 -23.42 41.06 -42.04
N LYS A 251 -24.58 41.68 -41.85
CA LYS A 251 -25.16 42.61 -42.82
C LYS A 251 -25.80 43.77 -42.07
N GLY A 252 -25.25 44.95 -42.29
CA GLY A 252 -25.97 46.20 -42.17
C GLY A 252 -26.25 46.72 -43.58
N VAL A 253 -27.46 47.23 -43.79
CA VAL A 253 -27.79 48.51 -44.45
C VAL A 253 -29.02 49.02 -43.72
#